data_AF-A0A2A2CKB4-F1
#
_entry.id   AF-A0A2A2CKB4-F1
#
_cell.length_a   1.000
_cell.length_b   1.000
_cell.length_c   1.000
_cell.angle_alpha   90.00
_cell.angle_beta   90.00
_cell.angle_gamma   90.00
#
_symmetry.space_group_name_H-M   'P 1'
#
loop_
_entity.id
_entity.type
_entity.pdbx_description
1 polymer ?
#
loop_
_entity_poly.entity_id
_entity_poly.type
_entity_poly.pdbx_seq_one_letter_code
_entity_poly.pdbx_strand_id
1 'polypeptide(L)'
;MFRVIYEWRVAAEKMADFQHAWQAVTDTIHETVPGALGSALFRSTQTPDKVLTIAKWRTQKDWEVFWGQSDPAPMRPLHQLGERIGVETFDEVEDRTR
;
A
#
# COMPACT_ATOMS: atom_id res chain seq x y z
N MET A 1 8.68 -9.81 -10.53
CA MET A 1 7.41 -9.14 -10.12
C MET A 1 7.78 -7.79 -9.54
N PHE A 2 6.87 -6.82 -9.47
CA PHE A 2 7.21 -5.48 -8.97
C PHE A 2 6.55 -5.22 -7.61
N ARG A 3 7.28 -4.60 -6.69
CA ARG A 3 6.82 -4.28 -5.33
C ARG A 3 6.92 -2.80 -5.07
N VAL A 4 5.94 -2.29 -4.34
CA VAL A 4 5.95 -0.90 -3.87
C VAL A 4 5.69 -0.89 -2.38
N ILE A 5 6.61 -0.31 -1.62
CA ILE A 5 6.49 -0.14 -0.18
C ILE A 5 6.06 1.30 0.06
N TYR A 6 4.93 1.45 0.74
CA TYR A 6 4.46 2.74 1.24
C TYR A 6 4.68 2.79 2.75
N GLU A 7 5.38 3.82 3.20
CA GLU A 7 5.52 4.12 4.62
C GLU A 7 4.44 5.12 5.04
N TRP A 8 3.74 4.79 6.10
CA TRP A 8 2.69 5.60 6.69
C TRP A 8 2.98 5.86 8.15
N ARG A 9 2.64 7.07 8.61
CA ARG A 9 2.45 7.39 10.01
C ARG A 9 0.96 7.40 10.33
N VAL A 10 0.53 6.51 11.22
CA VAL A 10 -0.86 6.33 11.62
C VAL A 10 -0.94 6.37 13.14
N ALA A 11 -1.72 7.29 13.69
CA ALA A 11 -1.92 7.36 15.13
C ALA A 11 -2.54 6.05 15.66
N ALA A 12 -2.14 5.60 16.85
CA ALA A 12 -2.51 4.29 17.36
C ALA A 12 -4.03 4.10 17.48
N GLU A 13 -4.74 5.16 17.85
CA GLU A 13 -6.20 5.22 17.95
C GLU A 13 -6.91 5.14 16.59
N LYS A 14 -6.23 5.45 15.49
CA LYS A 14 -6.75 5.37 14.12
C LYS A 14 -6.40 4.07 13.40
N MET A 15 -5.60 3.20 14.00
CA MET A 15 -5.07 2.00 13.34
C MET A 15 -6.19 1.06 12.85
N ALA A 16 -7.25 0.87 13.64
CA ALA A 16 -8.37 0.00 13.25
C ALA A 16 -9.11 0.57 12.02
N ASP A 17 -9.41 1.87 12.03
CA ASP A 17 -10.06 2.55 10.91
C ASP A 17 -9.16 2.57 9.67
N PHE A 18 -7.87 2.81 9.85
CA PHE A 18 -6.88 2.78 8.78
C PHE A 18 -6.81 1.39 8.15
N GLN A 19 -6.77 0.33 8.96
CA GLN A 19 -6.78 -1.05 8.46
C GLN A 19 -8.05 -1.34 7.65
N HIS A 20 -9.22 -0.93 8.14
CA HIS A 20 -10.48 -1.17 7.44
C HIS A 20 -10.54 -0.42 6.10
N ALA A 21 -10.15 0.86 6.08
CA ALA A 21 -10.06 1.65 4.86
C ALA A 21 -9.02 1.06 3.88
N TRP A 22 -7.87 0.61 4.39
CA TRP A 22 -6.82 -0.02 3.60
C TRP A 22 -7.27 -1.31 2.95
N GLN A 23 -8.02 -2.16 3.66
CA GLN A 23 -8.60 -3.38 3.10
C GLN A 23 -9.52 -3.05 1.93
N ALA A 24 -10.52 -2.19 2.14
CA ALA A 24 -11.48 -1.82 1.09
C ALA A 24 -10.81 -1.20 -0.16
N VAL A 25 -9.83 -0.31 0.05
CA VAL A 25 -9.06 0.31 -1.05
C VAL A 25 -8.21 -0.73 -1.79
N THR A 26 -7.52 -1.59 -1.05
CA THR A 26 -6.66 -2.65 -1.64
C THR A 26 -7.47 -3.64 -2.44
N ASP A 27 -8.61 -4.09 -1.91
CA ASP A 27 -9.52 -5.02 -2.59
C ASP A 27 -10.06 -4.41 -3.88
N THR A 28 -10.54 -3.16 -3.81
CA THR A 28 -11.01 -2.43 -5.00
C THR A 28 -9.91 -2.32 -6.06
N ILE A 29 -8.68 -1.96 -5.67
CA ILE A 29 -7.54 -1.85 -6.60
C ILE A 29 -7.22 -3.23 -7.20
N HIS A 30 -7.19 -4.28 -6.39
CA HIS A 30 -6.89 -5.63 -6.84
C HIS A 30 -7.92 -6.14 -7.87
N GLU A 31 -9.20 -5.85 -7.65
CA GLU A 31 -10.29 -6.29 -8.53
C GLU A 31 -10.40 -5.47 -9.82
N THR A 32 -10.07 -4.18 -9.77
CA THR A 32 -10.40 -3.24 -10.86
C THR A 32 -9.19 -2.73 -11.65
N VAL A 33 -7.97 -2.83 -11.11
CA VAL A 33 -6.77 -2.27 -11.74
C VAL A 33 -5.94 -3.39 -12.36
N PRO A 34 -5.77 -3.39 -13.70
CA PRO A 34 -4.92 -4.37 -14.38
C PRO A 34 -3.51 -4.39 -13.80
N GLY A 35 -3.06 -5.59 -13.43
CA GLY A 35 -1.71 -5.81 -12.93
C GLY A 35 -1.52 -5.59 -11.42
N ALA A 36 -2.55 -5.16 -10.67
CA ALA A 36 -2.53 -5.15 -9.21
C ALA A 36 -2.79 -6.56 -8.65
N LEU A 37 -1.95 -7.02 -7.73
CA LEU A 37 -1.92 -8.42 -7.26
C LEU A 37 -2.03 -8.52 -5.73
N GLY A 38 -2.68 -7.54 -5.11
CA GLY A 38 -2.88 -7.45 -3.68
C GLY A 38 -1.74 -6.72 -2.96
N SER A 39 -1.84 -6.68 -1.63
CA SER A 39 -0.91 -5.97 -0.76
C SER A 39 -0.90 -6.59 0.63
N ALA A 40 0.17 -6.36 1.39
CA ALA A 40 0.27 -6.74 2.79
C ALA A 40 0.45 -5.49 3.66
N LEU A 41 -0.18 -5.49 4.84
CA LEU A 41 -0.09 -4.40 5.82
C LEU A 41 0.66 -4.88 7.06
N PHE A 42 1.63 -4.09 7.50
CA PHE A 42 2.45 -4.35 8.67
C PHE A 42 2.49 -3.12 9.57
N ARG A 43 2.44 -3.34 10.89
CA ARG A 43 2.74 -2.31 11.88
C ARG A 43 4.09 -2.63 12.51
N SER A 44 4.95 -1.63 12.67
CA SER A 44 6.23 -1.80 13.35
C SER A 44 6.02 -2.18 14.82
N THR A 45 6.84 -3.12 15.32
CA THR A 45 6.86 -3.51 16.73
C THR A 45 7.68 -2.55 17.60
N GLN A 46 8.53 -1.71 16.99
CA GLN A 46 9.41 -0.76 17.68
C GLN A 46 8.88 0.67 17.63
N THR A 47 8.03 0.98 16.64
CA THR A 47 7.52 2.32 16.36
C THR A 47 6.02 2.19 16.07
N PRO A 48 5.16 2.22 17.09
CA PRO A 48 3.75 1.81 16.96
C PRO A 48 2.92 2.62 15.96
N ASP A 49 3.33 3.85 15.65
CA ASP A 49 2.72 4.72 14.65
C ASP A 49 3.24 4.48 13.22
N LYS A 50 4.30 3.69 13.04
CA LYS A 50 4.84 3.33 11.72
C LYS A 50 4.11 2.12 11.15
N VAL A 51 3.50 2.32 9.99
CA VAL A 51 2.82 1.30 9.20
C VAL A 51 3.48 1.18 7.83
N LEU A 52 3.69 -0.05 7.37
CA LEU A 52 4.17 -0.35 6.02
C LEU A 52 3.08 -1.09 5.26
N THR A 53 2.82 -0.68 4.04
CA THR A 53 1.98 -1.44 3.11
C THR A 53 2.80 -1.82 1.89
N ILE A 54 2.85 -3.11 1.56
CA ILE A 54 3.68 -3.67 0.49
C ILE A 54 2.79 -4.18 -0.62
N ALA A 55 2.61 -3.37 -1.67
CA ALA A 55 1.79 -3.71 -2.82
C ALA A 55 2.54 -4.61 -3.81
N LYS A 56 1.82 -5.56 -4.40
CA LYS A 56 2.32 -6.47 -5.44
C LYS A 56 1.75 -6.08 -6.78
N TRP A 57 2.62 -5.97 -7.78
CA TRP A 57 2.28 -5.64 -9.15
C TRP A 57 2.93 -6.61 -10.12
N ARG A 58 2.26 -6.84 -11.26
CA ARG A 58 2.78 -7.68 -12.34
C ARG A 58 4.04 -7.06 -12.93
N THR A 59 4.01 -5.77 -13.24
CA THR A 59 5.14 -4.99 -13.77
C THR A 59 5.20 -3.59 -13.16
N GLN A 60 6.36 -2.92 -13.27
CA GLN A 60 6.51 -1.50 -12.93
C GLN A 60 5.53 -0.62 -13.72
N LYS A 61 5.37 -0.91 -15.02
CA LYS A 61 4.49 -0.16 -15.91
C LYS A 61 3.02 -0.19 -15.47
N ASP A 62 2.54 -1.34 -14.99
CA ASP A 62 1.16 -1.45 -14.46
C ASP A 62 0.95 -0.52 -13.26
N TRP A 63 1.95 -0.46 -12.36
CA TRP A 63 1.93 0.47 -11.23
C TRP A 63 2.01 1.93 -11.68
N GLU A 64 2.89 2.28 -12.61
CA GLU A 64 3.02 3.65 -13.13
C GLU A 64 1.72 4.13 -13.80
N VAL A 65 1.03 3.26 -14.54
CA VAL A 65 -0.27 3.58 -15.15
C VAL A 65 -1.33 3.85 -14.07
N PHE A 66 -1.34 3.05 -13.00
CA PHE A 66 -2.23 3.28 -11.86
C PHE A 66 -1.89 4.57 -11.10
N TRP A 67 -0.60 4.82 -10.87
CA TRP A 67 -0.10 5.96 -10.13
C TRP A 67 -0.25 7.28 -10.91
N GLY A 68 -0.22 7.23 -12.24
CA GLY A 68 -0.37 8.40 -13.09
C GLY A 68 0.74 9.43 -12.86
N GLN A 69 0.36 10.71 -12.66
CA GLN A 69 1.29 11.80 -12.33
C GLN A 69 1.30 12.19 -10.84
N SER A 70 0.36 11.68 -10.04
CA SER A 70 0.25 11.97 -8.60
C SER A 70 -0.78 11.07 -7.92
N ASP A 71 -0.73 11.08 -6.58
CA ASP A 71 -1.56 10.32 -5.63
C ASP A 71 -2.92 9.82 -6.17
N PRO A 72 -3.10 8.49 -6.35
CA PRO A 72 -4.32 7.95 -6.92
C PRO A 72 -5.56 8.32 -6.09
N ALA A 73 -6.65 8.70 -6.76
CA ALA A 73 -7.91 9.01 -6.08
C ALA A 73 -8.41 7.90 -5.12
N PRO A 74 -8.23 6.60 -5.43
CA PRO A 74 -8.55 5.51 -4.49
C PRO A 74 -7.80 5.57 -3.15
N MET A 75 -6.63 6.24 -3.07
CA MET A 75 -5.85 6.33 -1.83
C MET A 75 -6.31 7.46 -0.89
N ARG A 76 -7.23 8.34 -1.32
CA ARG A 76 -7.71 9.48 -0.51
C ARG A 76 -8.22 9.12 0.90
N PRO A 77 -8.97 8.01 1.11
CA PRO A 77 -9.42 7.64 2.45
C PRO A 77 -8.26 7.38 3.43
N LEU A 78 -7.13 6.86 2.93
CA LEU A 78 -5.96 6.57 3.76
C LEU A 78 -5.31 7.86 4.27
N HIS A 79 -5.27 8.89 3.44
CA HIS A 79 -4.72 10.21 3.81
C HIS A 79 -5.55 10.95 4.87
N GLN A 80 -6.80 10.57 5.10
CA GLN A 80 -7.60 11.12 6.19
C GLN A 80 -7.22 10.49 7.55
N LEU A 81 -6.62 9.29 7.51
CA LEU A 81 -6.36 8.45 8.67
C LEU A 81 -4.87 8.36 9.02
N GLY A 82 -3.99 8.59 8.05
CA GLY A 82 -2.54 8.59 8.22
C GLY A 82 -1.83 9.51 7.23
N GLU A 83 -0.58 9.80 7.53
CA GLU A 83 0.32 10.57 6.67
C GLU A 83 1.21 9.60 5.90
N ARG A 84 1.27 9.71 4.57
CA ARG A 84 2.24 8.94 3.78
C ARG A 84 3.61 9.60 3.87
N ILE A 85 4.54 8.92 4.53
CA ILE A 85 5.92 9.38 4.76
C ILE A 85 6.79 9.13 3.53
N GLY A 86 6.59 8.01 2.84
CA GLY A 86 7.45 7.63 1.73
C GLY A 86 6.86 6.58 0.81
N VAL A 87 7.44 6.49 -0.38
CA VAL A 87 7.15 5.48 -1.40
C VAL A 87 8.49 5.00 -1.96
N GLU A 88 8.70 3.70 -1.95
CA GLU A 88 9.91 3.07 -2.51
C GLU A 88 9.53 1.85 -3.35
N THR A 89 10.26 1.63 -4.43
CA THR A 89 9.96 0.63 -5.46
C THR A 89 11.05 -0.40 -5.58
N PHE A 90 10.68 -1.66 -5.79
CA PHE A 90 11.61 -2.78 -5.80
C PHE A 90 11.23 -3.82 -6.85
N ASP A 91 12.24 -4.46 -7.43
CA ASP A 91 12.06 -5.74 -8.11
C ASP A 91 12.00 -6.87 -7.09
N GLU A 92 10.93 -7.68 -7.14
CA GLU A 92 10.86 -8.92 -6.38
C GLU A 92 11.84 -9.93 -6.97
N VAL A 93 12.88 -10.25 -6.20
CA VAL A 93 13.84 -11.30 -6.53
C VAL A 93 13.30 -12.69 -6.13
N GLU A 94 12.68 -12.81 -4.95
CA GLU A 94 12.12 -14.07 -4.45
C GLU A 94 11.03 -13.83 -3.39
N ASP A 95 9.96 -14.66 -3.38
CA ASP A 95 8.92 -14.68 -2.37
C ASP A 95 8.69 -16.13 -1.91
N ARG A 96 8.93 -16.42 -0.63
CA ARG A 96 8.77 -17.76 -0.01
C ARG A 96 7.64 -17.80 1.02
N THR A 97 6.75 -16.83 1.00
CA THR A 97 5.50 -16.91 1.77
C THR A 97 4.64 -18.01 1.13
N ARG A 98 4.30 -19.03 1.91
CA ARG A 98 3.46 -20.16 1.50
C ARG A 98 2.02 -19.94 1.92
#